data_AF-A0A433B9T5-F1
#
_entry.id   AF-A0A433B9T5-F1
#
_cell.length_a   1.000
_cell.length_b   1.000
_cell.length_c   1.000
_cell.angle_alpha   90.00
_cell.angle_beta   90.00
_cell.angle_gamma   90.00
#
_symmetry.space_group_name_H-M   'P 1'
#
loop_
_entity.id
_entity.type
_entity.pdbx_description
1 polymer ?
#
loop_
_entity_poly.entity_id
_entity_poly.type
_entity_poly.pdbx_seq_one_letter_code
_entity_poly.pdbx_strand_id
1 'polypeptide(L)'
;TTTTTTTTTITLLRPLTTLFRPLTTHLPRIRTMAPTVHQSTDAQSTDPHHPTIVFIGGGNMAEAIAGGLLANGYPNHRIRVSEPLPERIAYLHDRYPTLNVLADNHVALRGANPESSPAADVVVLAVKPQILRPVVTDIAPTLRAANPLVISIAAGIRTEDILRWAGAKDVALVRCMPNTPALVLEGAAGLYATAKVSEAQKETAERILGAVSKKVAWVHKEELLDAVTAVSGSGPAYFFLVMEAMAALDLGLSPDVAKDLTIQTCLGAAKMAQTSPDDLATLRRKVTSPKGTTEAAINTMEEGGVRRVIEAGVRAADARGKELADLFGKE
;
A
#
# COMPACT_ATOMS: atom_id res chain seq x y z
N THR A 1 43.62 -66.38 4.90
CA THR A 1 43.22 -67.58 4.12
C THR A 1 42.45 -68.51 5.04
N THR A 2 41.45 -69.21 4.48
CA THR A 2 40.39 -70.07 5.08
C THR A 2 39.28 -69.35 5.88
N THR A 3 38.14 -68.98 5.28
CA THR A 3 36.88 -69.74 5.03
C THR A 3 36.17 -70.30 6.26
N THR A 4 34.99 -69.76 6.57
CA THR A 4 33.81 -70.58 6.92
C THR A 4 32.52 -69.80 6.68
N THR A 5 31.77 -70.25 5.69
CA THR A 5 30.39 -69.90 5.36
C THR A 5 29.45 -70.78 6.19
N THR A 6 28.40 -70.20 6.76
CA THR A 6 27.31 -70.97 7.36
C THR A 6 25.98 -70.48 6.78
N THR A 7 25.37 -71.34 5.97
CA THR A 7 24.00 -71.20 5.46
C THR A 7 23.07 -71.90 6.44
N THR A 8 21.96 -71.27 6.84
CA THR A 8 20.82 -72.00 7.39
C THR A 8 19.51 -71.39 6.91
N THR A 9 18.76 -72.23 6.22
CA THR A 9 17.43 -72.08 5.63
C THR A 9 16.37 -71.85 6.70
N ILE A 10 15.45 -70.90 6.50
CA ILE A 10 14.19 -70.80 7.27
C ILE A 10 12.99 -70.72 6.30
N THR A 11 12.29 -71.85 6.30
CA THR A 11 10.87 -72.17 6.10
C THR A 11 9.88 -71.06 5.74
N LEU A 12 9.16 -71.28 4.62
CA LEU A 12 7.92 -70.59 4.23
C LEU A 12 6.76 -70.88 5.18
N LEU A 13 6.07 -69.84 5.62
CA LEU A 13 4.68 -69.86 6.10
C LEU A 13 3.89 -68.71 5.44
N ARG A 14 2.88 -69.07 4.64
CA ARG A 14 1.70 -68.24 4.31
C ARG A 14 0.76 -68.21 5.54
N PRO A 15 -0.36 -67.45 5.60
CA PRO A 15 -0.92 -66.42 4.70
C PRO A 15 -1.45 -65.18 5.48
N LEU A 16 -2.00 -64.17 4.77
CA LEU A 16 -3.37 -63.62 5.00
C LEU A 16 -3.54 -62.30 4.24
N THR A 17 -4.28 -62.41 3.14
CA THR A 17 -4.93 -61.31 2.43
C THR A 17 -5.84 -60.54 3.39
N THR A 18 -5.54 -59.26 3.61
CA THR A 18 -6.48 -58.31 4.22
C THR A 18 -6.70 -57.14 3.27
N LEU A 19 -7.99 -56.82 3.10
CA LEU A 19 -8.54 -55.81 2.21
C LEU A 19 -7.91 -54.43 2.45
N PHE A 20 -7.26 -53.87 1.42
CA PHE A 20 -7.02 -52.44 1.33
C PHE A 20 -8.27 -51.77 0.74
N ARG A 21 -9.02 -51.05 1.58
CA ARG A 21 -10.02 -50.07 1.17
C ARG A 21 -9.44 -48.69 1.48
N PRO A 22 -9.27 -47.78 0.51
CA PRO A 22 -8.78 -46.45 0.80
C PRO A 22 -9.88 -45.66 1.53
N LEU A 23 -9.59 -45.23 2.75
CA LEU A 23 -10.36 -44.23 3.49
C LEU A 23 -10.11 -42.87 2.83
N THR A 24 -10.98 -42.49 1.91
CA THR A 24 -11.16 -41.08 1.52
C THR A 24 -11.77 -40.35 2.71
N THR A 25 -10.96 -39.67 3.50
CA THR A 25 -11.43 -38.70 4.49
C THR A 25 -11.93 -37.47 3.75
N HIS A 26 -13.24 -37.39 3.54
CA HIS A 26 -13.93 -36.15 3.22
C HIS A 26 -13.82 -35.20 4.42
N LEU A 27 -12.83 -34.32 4.40
CA LEU A 27 -12.85 -33.11 5.22
C LEU A 27 -14.04 -32.25 4.74
N PRO A 28 -14.98 -31.87 5.62
CA PRO A 28 -16.00 -30.91 5.23
C PRO A 28 -15.31 -29.57 4.92
N ARG A 29 -15.56 -29.03 3.71
CA ARG A 29 -15.18 -27.66 3.37
C ARG A 29 -15.75 -26.74 4.46
N ILE A 30 -14.86 -26.12 5.23
CA ILE A 30 -15.21 -24.99 6.10
C ILE A 30 -15.83 -23.95 5.18
N ARG A 31 -17.14 -23.76 5.34
CA ARG A 31 -17.89 -22.69 4.69
C ARG A 31 -17.39 -21.40 5.33
N THR A 32 -16.41 -20.75 4.71
CA THR A 32 -16.06 -19.37 5.04
C THR A 32 -17.33 -18.55 4.95
N MET A 33 -17.86 -18.13 6.10
CA MET A 33 -18.94 -17.17 6.15
C MET A 33 -18.44 -15.91 5.46
N ALA A 34 -19.08 -15.57 4.33
CA ALA A 34 -18.92 -14.28 3.71
C ALA A 34 -19.18 -13.21 4.78
N PRO A 35 -18.37 -12.14 4.86
CA PRO A 35 -18.64 -11.07 5.79
C PRO A 35 -20.03 -10.52 5.49
N THR A 36 -20.88 -10.52 6.51
CA THR A 36 -22.20 -9.91 6.46
C THR A 36 -21.98 -8.43 6.15
N VAL A 37 -22.24 -8.05 4.91
CA VAL A 37 -22.32 -6.66 4.50
C VAL A 37 -23.48 -6.07 5.27
N HIS A 38 -23.19 -5.33 6.34
CA HIS A 38 -24.13 -4.34 6.82
C HIS A 38 -24.31 -3.36 5.66
N GLN A 39 -25.45 -3.47 4.98
CA GLN A 39 -25.96 -2.42 4.12
C GLN A 39 -26.24 -1.23 5.03
N SER A 40 -25.24 -0.39 5.25
CA SER A 40 -25.45 0.99 5.63
C SER A 40 -26.17 1.65 4.45
N THR A 41 -27.45 1.91 4.64
CA THR A 41 -28.25 2.79 3.80
C THR A 41 -27.73 4.21 3.99
N ASP A 42 -26.55 4.50 3.46
CA ASP A 42 -26.06 5.85 3.30
C ASP A 42 -26.30 6.27 1.86
N ALA A 43 -26.92 7.43 1.73
CA ALA A 43 -27.39 8.02 0.49
C ALA A 43 -26.37 7.89 -0.63
N GLN A 44 -26.78 7.23 -1.72
CA GLN A 44 -26.10 7.30 -3.00
C GLN A 44 -25.93 8.78 -3.35
N SER A 45 -24.70 9.29 -3.33
CA SER A 45 -24.43 10.64 -3.81
C SER A 45 -24.74 10.67 -5.30
N THR A 46 -25.76 11.41 -5.68
CA THR A 46 -26.25 11.57 -7.05
C THR A 46 -25.36 12.53 -7.84
N ASP A 47 -24.07 12.21 -8.01
CA ASP A 47 -23.23 12.95 -8.96
C ASP A 47 -23.20 12.21 -10.31
N PRO A 48 -23.86 12.73 -11.36
CA PRO A 48 -23.95 12.06 -12.66
C PRO A 48 -22.63 12.05 -13.46
N HIS A 49 -21.53 12.66 -12.96
CA HIS A 49 -20.24 12.62 -13.66
C HIS A 49 -19.08 12.24 -12.74
N HIS A 50 -18.66 10.98 -12.82
CA HIS A 50 -17.37 10.54 -12.27
C HIS A 50 -16.23 11.29 -12.97
N PRO A 51 -15.33 11.97 -12.24
CA PRO A 51 -14.15 12.60 -12.81
C PRO A 51 -13.30 11.62 -13.60
N THR A 52 -12.72 12.07 -14.70
CA THR A 52 -11.78 11.29 -15.51
C THR A 52 -10.39 11.38 -14.89
N ILE A 53 -9.91 10.27 -14.36
CA ILE A 53 -8.64 10.15 -13.65
C ILE A 53 -7.57 9.64 -14.62
N VAL A 54 -6.46 10.35 -14.72
CA VAL A 54 -5.32 9.95 -15.55
C VAL A 54 -4.08 9.80 -14.68
N PHE A 55 -3.52 8.59 -14.63
CA PHE A 55 -2.24 8.33 -14.00
C PHE A 55 -1.12 8.55 -15.01
N ILE A 56 -0.14 9.38 -14.65
CA ILE A 56 1.10 9.56 -15.40
C ILE A 56 2.16 8.69 -14.71
N GLY A 57 2.52 7.58 -15.36
CA GLY A 57 3.27 6.47 -14.77
C GLY A 57 2.36 5.33 -14.32
N GLY A 58 2.67 4.10 -14.73
CA GLY A 58 1.92 2.88 -14.43
C GLY A 58 2.60 1.97 -13.41
N GLY A 59 3.46 2.50 -12.54
CA GLY A 59 4.16 1.72 -11.50
C GLY A 59 3.25 1.14 -10.42
N ASN A 60 3.83 0.46 -9.43
CA ASN A 60 3.07 -0.28 -8.40
C ASN A 60 2.04 0.57 -7.65
N MET A 61 2.37 1.83 -7.33
CA MET A 61 1.44 2.70 -6.59
C MET A 61 0.28 3.18 -7.47
N ALA A 62 0.54 3.51 -8.75
CA ALA A 62 -0.53 3.82 -9.71
C ALA A 62 -1.45 2.61 -9.90
N GLU A 63 -0.87 1.42 -10.08
CA GLU A 63 -1.62 0.17 -10.19
C GLU A 63 -2.49 -0.07 -8.96
N ALA A 64 -1.95 0.09 -7.74
CA ALA A 64 -2.72 -0.10 -6.53
C ALA A 64 -3.90 0.86 -6.46
N ILE A 65 -3.69 2.15 -6.70
CA ILE A 65 -4.76 3.15 -6.64
C ILE A 65 -5.80 2.89 -7.74
N ALA A 66 -5.38 2.67 -8.99
CA ALA A 66 -6.28 2.37 -10.10
C ALA A 66 -7.06 1.07 -9.86
N GLY A 67 -6.39 0.01 -9.39
CA GLY A 67 -6.99 -1.26 -9.05
C GLY A 67 -7.97 -1.16 -7.88
N GLY A 68 -7.64 -0.37 -6.85
CA GLY A 68 -8.54 -0.08 -5.72
C GLY A 68 -9.78 0.68 -6.15
N LEU A 69 -9.62 1.68 -7.03
CA LEU A 69 -10.76 2.40 -7.63
C LEU A 69 -11.67 1.45 -8.40
N LEU A 70 -11.11 0.61 -9.27
CA LEU A 70 -11.87 -0.38 -10.03
C LEU A 70 -12.60 -1.39 -9.12
N ALA A 71 -11.92 -1.89 -8.08
CA ALA A 71 -12.50 -2.81 -7.10
C ALA A 71 -13.68 -2.17 -6.33
N ASN A 72 -13.63 -0.86 -6.11
CA ASN A 72 -14.70 -0.08 -5.48
C ASN A 72 -15.80 0.39 -6.47
N GLY A 73 -15.77 -0.09 -7.72
CA GLY A 73 -16.79 0.19 -8.73
C GLY A 73 -16.62 1.49 -9.50
N TYR A 74 -15.43 2.13 -9.44
CA TYR A 74 -15.16 3.31 -10.26
C TYR A 74 -15.21 2.95 -11.75
N PRO A 75 -15.88 3.76 -12.61
CA PRO A 75 -16.05 3.39 -14.01
C PRO A 75 -14.71 3.26 -14.75
N ASN A 76 -14.45 2.10 -15.35
CA ASN A 76 -13.19 1.81 -16.04
C ASN A 76 -12.85 2.81 -17.16
N HIS A 77 -13.84 3.25 -17.94
CA HIS A 77 -13.68 4.22 -19.02
C HIS A 77 -13.33 5.64 -18.52
N ARG A 78 -13.43 5.87 -17.20
CA ARG A 78 -13.00 7.10 -16.53
C ARG A 78 -11.60 6.99 -15.91
N ILE A 79 -10.91 5.87 -16.08
CA ILE A 79 -9.53 5.68 -15.61
C ILE A 79 -8.62 5.43 -16.81
N ARG A 80 -7.54 6.21 -16.88
CA ARG A 80 -6.46 6.01 -17.86
C ARG A 80 -5.12 5.93 -17.15
N VAL A 81 -4.24 5.08 -17.65
CA VAL A 81 -2.84 5.00 -17.18
C VAL A 81 -1.93 5.26 -18.37
N SER A 82 -1.01 6.21 -18.22
CA SER A 82 0.08 6.40 -19.17
C SER A 82 1.33 5.70 -18.66
N GLU A 83 1.86 4.77 -19.45
CA GLU A 83 3.04 3.97 -19.11
C GLU A 83 3.86 3.74 -20.39
N PRO A 84 5.13 4.18 -20.46
CA PRO A 84 5.94 4.03 -21.67
C PRO A 84 6.53 2.63 -21.87
N LEU A 85 6.66 1.80 -20.81
CA LEU A 85 7.33 0.51 -20.89
C LEU A 85 6.40 -0.60 -21.42
N PRO A 86 6.67 -1.20 -22.60
CA PRO A 86 5.77 -2.18 -23.21
C PRO A 86 5.47 -3.40 -22.33
N GLU A 87 6.45 -3.90 -21.60
CA GLU A 87 6.30 -5.02 -20.66
C GLU A 87 5.35 -4.68 -19.51
N ARG A 88 5.38 -3.43 -19.05
CA ARG A 88 4.51 -2.97 -17.98
C ARG A 88 3.08 -2.71 -18.48
N ILE A 89 2.94 -2.17 -19.70
CA ILE A 89 1.65 -2.06 -20.38
C ILE A 89 1.01 -3.45 -20.52
N ALA A 90 1.75 -4.44 -21.03
CA ALA A 90 1.26 -5.80 -21.22
C ALA A 90 0.81 -6.42 -19.90
N TYR A 91 1.60 -6.25 -18.83
CA TYR A 91 1.22 -6.68 -17.48
C TYR A 91 -0.09 -6.04 -17.00
N LEU A 92 -0.22 -4.71 -17.13
CA LEU A 92 -1.42 -4.00 -16.68
C LEU A 92 -2.66 -4.42 -17.49
N HIS A 93 -2.49 -4.68 -18.78
CA HIS A 93 -3.57 -5.14 -19.64
C HIS A 93 -4.00 -6.58 -19.34
N ASP A 94 -3.05 -7.48 -19.02
CA ASP A 94 -3.38 -8.85 -18.59
C ASP A 94 -4.14 -8.84 -17.27
N ARG A 95 -3.66 -8.05 -16.31
CA ARG A 95 -4.25 -7.98 -14.97
C ARG A 95 -5.56 -7.20 -14.91
N TYR A 96 -5.69 -6.15 -15.73
CA TYR A 96 -6.86 -5.29 -15.80
C TYR A 96 -7.31 -5.12 -17.26
N PRO A 97 -7.97 -6.12 -17.87
CA PRO A 97 -8.31 -6.12 -19.30
C PRO A 97 -9.22 -4.97 -19.76
N THR A 98 -9.88 -4.28 -18.82
CA THR A 98 -10.77 -3.15 -19.12
C THR A 98 -10.14 -1.78 -18.83
N LEU A 99 -8.90 -1.76 -18.33
CA LEU A 99 -8.18 -0.53 -18.02
C LEU A 99 -7.57 0.04 -19.31
N ASN A 100 -7.80 1.33 -19.54
CA ASN A 100 -7.21 2.01 -20.68
C ASN A 100 -5.75 2.40 -20.39
N VAL A 101 -4.81 1.64 -20.95
CA VAL A 101 -3.37 1.88 -20.80
C VAL A 101 -2.78 2.42 -22.11
N LEU A 102 -2.09 3.55 -22.04
CA LEU A 102 -1.61 4.32 -23.18
C LEU A 102 -0.11 4.59 -23.03
N ALA A 103 0.63 4.60 -24.14
CA ALA A 103 2.07 4.88 -24.11
C ALA A 103 2.40 6.38 -24.04
N ASP A 104 1.47 7.25 -24.47
CA ASP A 104 1.70 8.69 -24.62
C ASP A 104 0.93 9.50 -23.57
N ASN A 105 1.64 10.35 -22.83
CA ASN A 105 1.08 11.18 -21.77
C ASN A 105 0.03 12.15 -22.30
N HIS A 106 0.29 12.77 -23.45
CA HIS A 106 -0.59 13.80 -23.98
C HIS A 106 -1.90 13.23 -24.51
N VAL A 107 -1.87 12.06 -25.16
CA VAL A 107 -3.06 11.32 -25.57
C VAL A 107 -3.87 10.91 -24.34
N ALA A 108 -3.20 10.42 -23.29
CA ALA A 108 -3.86 10.06 -22.05
C ALA A 108 -4.54 11.25 -21.37
N LEU A 109 -3.94 12.44 -21.42
CA LEU A 109 -4.48 13.66 -20.80
C LEU A 109 -5.61 14.32 -21.61
N ARG A 110 -5.42 14.47 -22.93
CA ARG A 110 -6.42 15.13 -23.80
C ARG A 110 -7.64 14.25 -24.03
N GLY A 111 -7.44 12.94 -24.07
CA GLY A 111 -8.44 12.00 -24.52
C GLY A 111 -8.67 12.03 -26.02
N ALA A 112 -9.45 11.07 -26.52
CA ALA A 112 -9.66 10.87 -27.95
C ALA A 112 -10.85 11.67 -28.50
N ASN A 113 -11.91 11.87 -27.70
CA ASN A 113 -13.07 12.69 -28.06
C ASN A 113 -13.81 13.18 -26.80
N PRO A 114 -14.47 14.35 -26.82
CA PRO A 114 -15.09 14.94 -25.63
C PRO A 114 -16.24 14.11 -25.00
N GLU A 115 -16.94 13.29 -25.77
CA GLU A 115 -18.15 12.60 -25.32
C GLU A 115 -17.85 11.26 -24.63
N SER A 116 -16.95 10.46 -25.19
CA SER A 116 -16.61 9.11 -24.72
C SER A 116 -15.23 9.00 -24.07
N SER A 117 -14.33 9.98 -24.29
CA SER A 117 -13.00 10.01 -23.68
C SER A 117 -12.56 11.46 -23.44
N PRO A 118 -13.23 12.19 -22.52
CA PRO A 118 -12.95 13.60 -22.28
C PRO A 118 -11.53 13.84 -21.76
N ALA A 119 -11.14 15.11 -21.71
CA ALA A 119 -9.90 15.53 -21.07
C ALA A 119 -9.87 15.10 -19.59
N ALA A 120 -8.67 14.99 -19.03
CA ALA A 120 -8.49 14.65 -17.62
C ALA A 120 -9.13 15.71 -16.72
N ASP A 121 -9.97 15.26 -15.78
CA ASP A 121 -10.46 16.09 -14.67
C ASP A 121 -9.47 16.03 -13.50
N VAL A 122 -8.82 14.87 -13.34
CA VAL A 122 -7.79 14.61 -12.33
C VAL A 122 -6.55 13.99 -12.99
N VAL A 123 -5.38 14.51 -12.66
CA VAL A 123 -4.08 13.96 -13.10
C VAL A 123 -3.29 13.50 -11.89
N VAL A 124 -2.99 12.22 -11.81
CA VAL A 124 -2.15 11.63 -10.76
C VAL A 124 -0.73 11.47 -11.28
N LEU A 125 0.20 12.27 -10.78
CA LEU A 125 1.63 12.16 -11.08
C LEU A 125 2.23 11.01 -10.27
N ALA A 126 2.44 9.88 -10.93
CA ALA A 126 2.84 8.60 -10.33
C ALA A 126 4.16 8.05 -10.89
N VAL A 127 4.99 8.92 -11.47
CA VAL A 127 6.36 8.59 -11.87
C VAL A 127 7.33 8.73 -10.69
N LYS A 128 8.52 8.14 -10.82
CA LYS A 128 9.56 8.27 -9.81
C LYS A 128 10.01 9.74 -9.66
N PRO A 129 10.38 10.21 -8.45
CA PRO A 129 10.79 11.60 -8.22
C PRO A 129 11.89 12.08 -9.19
N GLN A 130 12.85 11.21 -9.53
CA GLN A 130 14.00 11.55 -10.38
C GLN A 130 13.63 11.92 -11.82
N ILE A 131 12.47 11.45 -12.31
CA ILE A 131 12.01 11.72 -13.68
C ILE A 131 10.79 12.63 -13.71
N LEU A 132 10.30 13.10 -12.55
CA LEU A 132 9.07 13.89 -12.49
C LEU A 132 9.22 15.23 -13.20
N ARG A 133 10.36 15.92 -13.04
CA ARG A 133 10.64 17.21 -13.67
C ARG A 133 10.50 17.19 -15.20
N PRO A 134 11.23 16.35 -15.96
CA PRO A 134 11.09 16.33 -17.42
C PRO A 134 9.67 15.94 -17.85
N VAL A 135 9.01 15.02 -17.12
CA VAL A 135 7.61 14.62 -17.40
C VAL A 135 6.65 15.78 -17.21
N VAL A 136 6.70 16.49 -16.07
CA VAL A 136 5.81 17.63 -15.79
C VAL A 136 6.04 18.76 -16.77
N THR A 137 7.32 19.04 -17.12
CA THR A 137 7.68 20.08 -18.08
C THR A 137 7.11 19.79 -19.48
N ASP A 138 7.20 18.53 -19.92
CA ASP A 138 6.66 18.06 -21.20
C ASP A 138 5.14 18.19 -21.27
N ILE A 139 4.42 17.70 -20.25
CA ILE A 139 2.95 17.73 -20.22
C ILE A 139 2.37 19.11 -19.86
N ALA A 140 3.20 20.07 -19.44
CA ALA A 140 2.77 21.36 -18.92
C ALA A 140 1.77 22.12 -19.83
N PRO A 141 1.96 22.19 -21.17
CA PRO A 141 0.98 22.85 -22.04
C PRO A 141 -0.39 22.17 -22.00
N THR A 142 -0.43 20.85 -21.87
CA THR A 142 -1.68 20.08 -21.80
C THR A 142 -2.37 20.24 -20.45
N LEU A 143 -1.60 20.24 -19.35
CA LEU A 143 -2.14 20.54 -18.01
C LEU A 143 -2.76 21.93 -17.96
N ARG A 144 -2.08 22.95 -18.49
CA ARG A 144 -2.60 24.32 -18.49
C ARG A 144 -3.87 24.47 -19.33
N ALA A 145 -3.96 23.77 -20.46
CA ALA A 145 -5.14 23.81 -21.31
C ALA A 145 -6.37 23.12 -20.68
N ALA A 146 -6.16 22.00 -19.98
CA ALA A 146 -7.24 21.25 -19.33
C ALA A 146 -7.61 21.76 -17.93
N ASN A 147 -6.66 22.43 -17.24
CA ASN A 147 -6.78 22.90 -15.86
C ASN A 147 -7.33 21.85 -14.87
N PRO A 148 -6.75 20.64 -14.81
CA PRO A 148 -7.25 19.57 -13.93
C PRO A 148 -6.86 19.80 -12.47
N LEU A 149 -7.47 19.01 -11.57
CA LEU A 149 -6.86 18.74 -10.27
C LEU A 149 -5.61 17.87 -10.47
N VAL A 150 -4.45 18.35 -10.05
CA VAL A 150 -3.22 17.56 -10.04
C VAL A 150 -3.02 16.95 -8.65
N ILE A 151 -2.75 15.65 -8.60
CA ILE A 151 -2.38 14.91 -7.41
C ILE A 151 -0.98 14.35 -7.63
N SER A 152 0.01 14.76 -6.83
CA SER A 152 1.34 14.17 -6.88
C SER A 152 1.53 13.16 -5.76
N ILE A 153 1.94 11.95 -6.10
CA ILE A 153 2.36 10.92 -5.13
C ILE A 153 3.89 10.74 -5.08
N ALA A 154 4.63 11.63 -5.73
CA ALA A 154 6.08 11.57 -5.75
C ALA A 154 6.67 12.02 -4.41
N ALA A 155 7.46 11.14 -3.80
CA ALA A 155 8.15 11.44 -2.55
C ALA A 155 9.20 12.53 -2.75
N GLY A 156 9.28 13.47 -1.79
CA GLY A 156 10.32 14.50 -1.76
C GLY A 156 10.27 15.51 -2.92
N ILE A 157 9.10 15.80 -3.50
CA ILE A 157 8.97 16.90 -4.48
C ILE A 157 7.95 17.90 -3.94
N ARG A 158 8.35 19.16 -3.76
CA ARG A 158 7.45 20.17 -3.19
C ARG A 158 6.45 20.67 -4.21
N THR A 159 5.31 21.18 -3.73
CA THR A 159 4.27 21.76 -4.59
C THR A 159 4.81 22.93 -5.41
N GLU A 160 5.67 23.76 -4.82
CA GLU A 160 6.32 24.88 -5.51
C GLU A 160 7.15 24.45 -6.73
N ASP A 161 7.84 23.30 -6.65
CA ASP A 161 8.67 22.78 -7.73
C ASP A 161 7.81 22.26 -8.88
N ILE A 162 6.75 21.51 -8.55
CA ILE A 162 5.80 20.99 -9.54
C ILE A 162 5.11 22.14 -10.28
N LEU A 163 4.66 23.17 -9.56
CA LEU A 163 4.03 24.36 -10.16
C LEU A 163 5.02 25.15 -11.03
N ARG A 164 6.29 25.23 -10.61
CA ARG A 164 7.37 25.84 -11.40
C ARG A 164 7.58 25.09 -12.72
N TRP A 165 7.71 23.77 -12.69
CA TRP A 165 7.89 22.95 -13.90
C TRP A 165 6.65 22.94 -14.81
N ALA A 166 5.46 22.98 -14.21
CA ALA A 166 4.20 23.15 -14.95
C ALA A 166 4.05 24.54 -15.57
N GLY A 167 4.92 25.50 -15.21
CA GLY A 167 4.83 26.89 -15.66
C GLY A 167 3.50 27.55 -15.30
N ALA A 168 2.89 27.14 -14.18
CA ALA A 168 1.55 27.57 -13.79
C ALA A 168 1.42 27.63 -12.27
N LYS A 169 1.22 28.83 -11.73
CA LYS A 169 1.02 29.05 -10.28
C LYS A 169 -0.41 28.79 -9.83
N ASP A 170 -1.36 28.75 -10.77
CA ASP A 170 -2.79 28.67 -10.48
C ASP A 170 -3.38 27.25 -10.61
N VAL A 171 -2.56 26.24 -10.93
CA VAL A 171 -3.01 24.84 -11.00
C VAL A 171 -3.39 24.34 -9.60
N ALA A 172 -4.59 23.75 -9.50
CA ALA A 172 -5.02 23.08 -8.28
C ALA A 172 -4.15 21.83 -8.05
N LEU A 173 -3.30 21.88 -7.03
CA LEU A 173 -2.34 20.82 -6.74
C LEU A 173 -2.50 20.30 -5.31
N VAL A 174 -2.68 18.98 -5.19
CA VAL A 174 -2.58 18.21 -3.95
C VAL A 174 -1.31 17.39 -4.00
N ARG A 175 -0.46 17.52 -2.98
CA ARG A 175 0.64 16.57 -2.75
C ARG A 175 0.16 15.50 -1.77
N CYS A 176 0.50 14.26 -2.06
CA CYS A 176 0.12 13.10 -1.28
C CYS A 176 1.36 12.24 -0.99
N MET A 177 1.40 11.66 0.21
CA MET A 177 2.37 10.67 0.62
C MET A 177 1.66 9.37 1.03
N PRO A 178 1.32 8.48 0.09
CA PRO A 178 0.82 7.14 0.41
C PRO A 178 1.97 6.23 0.85
N ASN A 179 1.64 5.03 1.35
CA ASN A 179 2.62 4.03 1.75
C ASN A 179 2.36 2.66 1.11
N THR A 180 3.34 1.75 1.18
CA THR A 180 3.29 0.45 0.50
C THR A 180 2.17 -0.50 0.94
N PRO A 181 1.64 -0.47 2.19
CA PRO A 181 0.42 -1.19 2.54
C PRO A 181 -0.80 -0.87 1.66
N ALA A 182 -0.81 0.23 0.90
CA ALA A 182 -1.81 0.51 -0.11
C ALA A 182 -1.93 -0.60 -1.17
N LEU A 183 -0.84 -1.34 -1.45
CA LEU A 183 -0.85 -2.48 -2.38
C LEU A 183 -1.76 -3.63 -1.93
N VAL A 184 -2.10 -3.68 -0.64
CA VAL A 184 -3.02 -4.65 -0.03
C VAL A 184 -4.24 -3.98 0.60
N LEU A 185 -4.57 -2.75 0.15
CA LEU A 185 -5.73 -1.96 0.57
C LEU A 185 -5.75 -1.57 2.06
N GLU A 186 -4.59 -1.62 2.72
CA GLU A 186 -4.40 -1.25 4.13
C GLU A 186 -3.50 -0.01 4.25
N GLY A 187 -3.53 0.86 3.23
CA GLY A 187 -2.69 2.04 3.14
C GLY A 187 -2.99 3.12 4.18
N ALA A 188 -2.00 3.98 4.39
CA ALA A 188 -2.16 5.28 5.03
C ALA A 188 -1.57 6.35 4.11
N ALA A 189 -2.26 7.49 4.01
CA ALA A 189 -1.84 8.60 3.17
C ALA A 189 -1.95 9.95 3.91
N GLY A 190 -0.91 10.77 3.82
CA GLY A 190 -0.97 12.18 4.21
C GLY A 190 -1.13 13.08 2.99
N LEU A 191 -2.00 14.09 3.07
CA LEU A 191 -2.32 14.99 1.98
C LEU A 191 -2.10 16.45 2.37
N TYR A 192 -1.55 17.22 1.46
CA TYR A 192 -1.44 18.67 1.53
C TYR A 192 -2.03 19.30 0.28
N ALA A 193 -2.85 20.33 0.44
CA ALA A 193 -3.44 21.08 -0.67
C ALA A 193 -2.83 22.47 -0.78
N THR A 194 -2.52 22.88 -2.00
CA THR A 194 -2.24 24.29 -2.32
C THR A 194 -3.51 25.13 -2.19
N ALA A 195 -3.35 26.46 -2.09
CA ALA A 195 -4.47 27.39 -1.90
C ALA A 195 -5.50 27.41 -3.05
N LYS A 196 -5.17 26.85 -4.21
CA LYS A 196 -6.03 26.79 -5.40
C LYS A 196 -6.96 25.59 -5.43
N VAL A 197 -6.75 24.62 -4.52
CA VAL A 197 -7.58 23.42 -4.43
C VAL A 197 -8.87 23.76 -3.68
N SER A 198 -10.02 23.54 -4.32
CA SER A 198 -11.33 23.70 -3.69
C SER A 198 -11.65 22.55 -2.71
N GLU A 199 -12.63 22.72 -1.83
CA GLU A 199 -13.06 21.64 -0.93
C GLU A 199 -13.57 20.41 -1.71
N ALA A 200 -14.33 20.60 -2.80
CA ALA A 200 -14.77 19.49 -3.67
C ALA A 200 -13.58 18.74 -4.32
N GLN A 201 -12.50 19.46 -4.65
CA GLN A 201 -11.27 18.84 -5.14
C GLN A 201 -10.51 18.10 -4.03
N LYS A 202 -10.52 18.59 -2.79
CA LYS A 202 -9.99 17.84 -1.64
C LYS A 202 -10.78 16.55 -1.43
N GLU A 203 -12.11 16.61 -1.41
CA GLU A 203 -12.96 15.41 -1.31
C GLU A 203 -12.68 14.42 -2.45
N THR A 204 -12.46 14.92 -3.67
CA THR A 204 -12.07 14.08 -4.81
C THR A 204 -10.71 13.40 -4.58
N ALA A 205 -9.69 14.14 -4.14
CA ALA A 205 -8.39 13.57 -3.81
C ALA A 205 -8.49 12.53 -2.69
N GLU A 206 -9.24 12.83 -1.63
CA GLU A 206 -9.47 11.93 -0.50
C GLU A 206 -10.17 10.64 -0.94
N ARG A 207 -11.18 10.73 -1.81
CA ARG A 207 -11.87 9.56 -2.39
C ARG A 207 -10.92 8.69 -3.21
N ILE A 208 -10.05 9.31 -4.01
CA ILE A 208 -9.07 8.61 -4.84
C ILE A 208 -8.06 7.85 -3.96
N LEU A 209 -7.48 8.52 -2.96
CA LEU A 209 -6.49 7.90 -2.08
C LEU A 209 -7.13 6.90 -1.09
N GLY A 210 -8.38 7.16 -0.69
CA GLY A 210 -9.19 6.29 0.16
C GLY A 210 -9.55 4.96 -0.50
N ALA A 211 -9.41 4.84 -1.82
CA ALA A 211 -9.62 3.58 -2.52
C ALA A 211 -8.64 2.47 -2.09
N VAL A 212 -7.46 2.87 -1.58
CA VAL A 212 -6.39 1.96 -1.13
C VAL A 212 -5.89 2.26 0.28
N SER A 213 -6.28 3.40 0.86
CA SER A 213 -5.83 3.83 2.18
C SER A 213 -6.99 3.83 3.16
N LYS A 214 -6.90 3.02 4.23
CA LYS A 214 -7.88 3.04 5.33
C LYS A 214 -7.86 4.34 6.10
N LYS A 215 -6.72 5.04 6.09
CA LYS A 215 -6.60 6.37 6.69
C LYS A 215 -6.00 7.36 5.71
N VAL A 216 -6.75 8.44 5.46
CA VAL A 216 -6.30 9.64 4.79
C VAL A 216 -6.26 10.77 5.83
N ALA A 217 -5.18 11.55 5.86
CA ALA A 217 -5.00 12.64 6.81
C ALA A 217 -4.52 13.91 6.10
N TRP A 218 -5.29 14.98 6.24
CA TRP A 218 -4.90 16.31 5.75
C TRP A 218 -3.94 16.99 6.72
N VAL A 219 -2.82 17.48 6.21
CA VAL A 219 -1.88 18.33 6.95
C VAL A 219 -2.03 19.79 6.54
N HIS A 220 -1.85 20.70 7.50
CA HIS A 220 -2.05 22.14 7.30
C HIS A 220 -0.80 22.86 6.75
N LYS A 221 0.36 22.19 6.74
CA LYS A 221 1.62 22.67 6.16
C LYS A 221 2.24 21.57 5.33
N GLU A 222 2.85 21.93 4.20
CA GLU A 222 3.46 20.96 3.30
C GLU A 222 4.62 20.19 3.96
N GLU A 223 5.43 20.87 4.76
CA GLU A 223 6.56 20.31 5.51
C GLU A 223 6.17 19.14 6.42
N LEU A 224 4.91 19.07 6.86
CA LEU A 224 4.42 17.96 7.67
C LEU A 224 4.29 16.66 6.87
N LEU A 225 4.32 16.70 5.54
CA LEU A 225 4.40 15.49 4.72
C LEU A 225 5.73 14.75 4.93
N ASP A 226 6.81 15.42 5.30
CA ASP A 226 8.07 14.75 5.62
C ASP A 226 7.94 13.94 6.92
N ALA A 227 7.21 14.48 7.91
CA ALA A 227 6.84 13.75 9.12
C ALA A 227 5.89 12.57 8.82
N VAL A 228 4.94 12.74 7.88
CA VAL A 228 4.11 11.63 7.39
C VAL A 228 4.99 10.56 6.75
N THR A 229 5.94 10.93 5.88
CA THR A 229 6.90 10.00 5.30
C THR A 229 7.63 9.22 6.38
N ALA A 230 8.14 9.90 7.40
CA ALA A 230 8.88 9.26 8.48
C ALA A 230 8.05 8.26 9.30
N VAL A 231 6.77 8.58 9.55
CA VAL A 231 5.86 7.75 10.37
C VAL A 231 5.23 6.63 9.56
N SER A 232 4.57 6.94 8.45
CA SER A 232 3.75 5.98 7.69
C SER A 232 4.38 5.54 6.37
N GLY A 233 5.19 6.39 5.73
CA GLY A 233 5.87 6.05 4.47
C GLY A 233 6.97 5.02 4.68
N SER A 234 7.90 5.31 5.60
CA SER A 234 8.98 4.42 6.04
C SER A 234 8.54 3.42 7.10
N GLY A 235 7.43 3.71 7.80
CA GLY A 235 6.83 2.88 8.85
C GLY A 235 6.79 1.37 8.59
N PRO A 236 6.33 0.89 7.41
CA PRO A 236 6.27 -0.54 7.09
C PRO A 236 7.62 -1.25 7.30
N ALA A 237 8.73 -0.62 6.95
CA ALA A 237 10.05 -1.21 7.13
C ALA A 237 10.42 -1.39 8.61
N TYR A 238 9.98 -0.49 9.49
CA TYR A 238 10.20 -0.63 10.94
C TYR A 238 9.44 -1.84 11.48
N PHE A 239 8.20 -2.04 11.03
CA PHE A 239 7.40 -3.20 11.43
C PHE A 239 7.96 -4.50 10.85
N PHE A 240 8.45 -4.51 9.61
CA PHE A 240 9.11 -5.69 9.05
C PHE A 240 10.38 -6.06 9.82
N LEU A 241 11.18 -5.07 10.24
CA LEU A 241 12.36 -5.32 11.08
C LEU A 241 11.97 -5.93 12.44
N VAL A 242 10.88 -5.46 13.06
CA VAL A 242 10.36 -6.06 14.31
C VAL A 242 9.88 -7.49 14.08
N MET A 243 9.13 -7.74 13.00
CA MET A 243 8.66 -9.09 12.65
C MET A 243 9.83 -10.03 12.37
N GLU A 244 10.85 -9.58 11.66
CA GLU A 244 12.08 -10.32 11.40
C GLU A 244 12.76 -10.71 12.71
N ALA A 245 12.95 -9.75 13.63
CA ALA A 245 13.58 -10.00 14.92
C ALA A 245 12.78 -10.99 15.79
N MET A 246 11.44 -10.91 15.77
CA MET A 246 10.56 -11.83 16.50
C MET A 246 10.61 -13.25 15.93
N ALA A 247 10.58 -13.38 14.60
CA ALA A 247 10.55 -14.67 13.93
C ALA A 247 11.90 -15.42 13.96
N ALA A 248 13.01 -14.70 14.18
CA ALA A 248 14.35 -15.27 14.24
C ALA A 248 14.71 -15.95 15.58
N LEU A 249 13.86 -15.83 16.61
CA LEU A 249 14.16 -16.37 17.94
C LEU A 249 14.05 -17.90 17.97
N ASP A 250 15.12 -18.55 18.42
CA ASP A 250 15.10 -19.99 18.66
C ASP A 250 14.49 -20.30 20.04
N LEU A 251 13.18 -20.53 20.04
CA LEU A 251 12.43 -21.03 21.19
C LEU A 251 11.93 -22.47 20.95
N GLY A 252 12.59 -23.21 20.04
CA GLY A 252 12.17 -24.55 19.64
C GLY A 252 11.00 -24.60 18.64
N LEU A 253 10.62 -23.46 18.06
CA LEU A 253 9.66 -23.40 16.94
C LEU A 253 10.38 -23.56 15.61
N SER A 254 9.71 -24.13 14.60
CA SER A 254 10.24 -24.08 13.24
C SER A 254 10.19 -22.64 12.71
N PRO A 255 11.10 -22.27 11.78
CA PRO A 255 11.12 -20.93 11.21
C PRO A 255 9.77 -20.51 10.58
N ASP A 256 9.09 -21.43 9.90
CA ASP A 256 7.79 -21.16 9.27
C ASP A 256 6.70 -20.89 10.32
N VAL A 257 6.66 -21.66 11.40
CA VAL A 257 5.69 -21.47 12.49
C VAL A 257 5.95 -20.14 13.20
N ALA A 258 7.22 -19.81 13.49
CA ALA A 258 7.58 -18.55 14.14
C ALA A 258 7.19 -17.34 13.26
N LYS A 259 7.42 -17.43 11.95
CA LYS A 259 7.02 -16.41 10.97
C LYS A 259 5.50 -16.23 10.94
N ASP A 260 4.73 -17.30 10.77
CA ASP A 260 3.27 -17.22 10.65
C ASP A 260 2.62 -16.68 11.92
N LEU A 261 3.07 -17.13 13.11
CA LEU A 261 2.62 -16.60 14.39
C LEU A 261 2.95 -15.11 14.52
N THR A 262 4.17 -14.71 14.17
CA THR A 262 4.59 -13.30 14.23
C THR A 262 3.72 -12.40 13.36
N ILE A 263 3.52 -12.77 12.09
CA ILE A 263 2.69 -12.00 11.15
C ILE A 263 1.26 -11.85 11.70
N GLN A 264 0.66 -12.95 12.16
CA GLN A 264 -0.72 -12.94 12.66
C GLN A 264 -0.85 -12.16 13.98
N THR A 265 0.14 -12.22 14.88
CA THR A 265 0.18 -11.44 16.12
C THR A 265 0.26 -9.94 15.82
N CYS A 266 1.14 -9.53 14.92
CA CYS A 266 1.26 -8.13 14.52
C CYS A 266 -0.03 -7.61 13.87
N LEU A 267 -0.61 -8.37 12.94
CA LEU A 267 -1.87 -8.03 12.28
C LEU A 267 -3.02 -7.90 13.30
N GLY A 268 -3.15 -8.86 14.20
CA GLY A 268 -4.18 -8.85 15.24
C GLY A 268 -4.06 -7.66 16.18
N ALA A 269 -2.84 -7.36 16.64
CA ALA A 269 -2.58 -6.21 17.50
C ALA A 269 -2.91 -4.87 16.80
N ALA A 270 -2.51 -4.71 15.53
CA ALA A 270 -2.85 -3.53 14.74
C ALA A 270 -4.36 -3.37 14.57
N LYS A 271 -5.08 -4.48 14.31
CA LYS A 271 -6.55 -4.47 14.19
C LYS A 271 -7.24 -4.12 15.50
N MET A 272 -6.78 -4.67 16.63
CA MET A 272 -7.27 -4.30 17.96
C MET A 272 -7.08 -2.80 18.21
N ALA A 273 -5.92 -2.24 17.85
CA ALA A 273 -5.65 -0.82 17.98
C ALA A 273 -6.55 0.05 17.09
N GLN A 274 -6.81 -0.40 15.86
CA GLN A 274 -7.65 0.34 14.91
C GLN A 274 -9.12 0.45 15.35
N THR A 275 -9.66 -0.59 16.00
CA THR A 275 -11.09 -0.64 16.38
C THR A 275 -11.36 -0.29 17.84
N SER A 276 -10.31 -0.13 18.66
CA SER A 276 -10.47 0.16 20.09
C SER A 276 -10.67 1.66 20.33
N PRO A 277 -11.52 2.05 21.30
CA PRO A 277 -11.57 3.43 21.79
C PRO A 277 -10.38 3.77 22.72
N ASP A 278 -9.60 2.77 23.16
CA ASP A 278 -8.47 2.98 24.06
C ASP A 278 -7.22 3.47 23.33
N ASP A 279 -6.38 4.23 24.02
CA ASP A 279 -5.04 4.55 23.54
C ASP A 279 -4.09 3.33 23.53
N LEU A 280 -2.99 3.43 22.77
CA LEU A 280 -2.00 2.35 22.62
C LEU A 280 -1.37 1.93 23.96
N ALA A 281 -1.18 2.89 24.89
CA ALA A 281 -0.60 2.61 26.20
C ALA A 281 -1.54 1.75 27.05
N THR A 282 -2.85 2.01 26.97
CA THR A 282 -3.92 1.27 27.63
C THR A 282 -4.07 -0.12 27.03
N LEU A 283 -4.08 -0.25 25.70
CA LEU A 283 -4.10 -1.55 25.04
C LEU A 283 -2.93 -2.43 25.47
N ARG A 284 -1.72 -1.88 25.49
CA ARG A 284 -0.53 -2.58 26.00
C ARG A 284 -0.73 -3.03 27.46
N ARG A 285 -1.22 -2.14 28.34
CA ARG A 285 -1.49 -2.48 29.75
C ARG A 285 -2.53 -3.61 29.88
N LYS A 286 -3.60 -3.60 29.09
CA LYS A 286 -4.67 -4.62 29.13
C LYS A 286 -4.16 -6.03 28.81
N VAL A 287 -3.10 -6.17 28.01
CA VAL A 287 -2.47 -7.47 27.70
C VAL A 287 -1.22 -7.77 28.55
N THR A 288 -0.92 -6.93 29.54
CA THR A 288 0.24 -7.09 30.44
C THR A 288 -0.25 -7.46 31.84
N SER A 289 -0.29 -8.75 32.14
CA SER A 289 -0.62 -9.22 33.50
C SER A 289 0.56 -9.03 34.46
N PRO A 290 0.32 -8.61 35.72
CA PRO A 290 1.37 -8.49 36.73
C PRO A 290 2.11 -9.82 36.92
N LYS A 291 3.44 -9.77 36.94
CA LYS A 291 4.36 -10.92 37.03
C LYS A 291 4.21 -11.94 35.89
N GLY A 292 3.56 -11.55 34.79
CA GLY A 292 3.37 -12.38 33.61
C GLY A 292 4.52 -12.32 32.61
N THR A 293 4.46 -13.18 31.59
CA THR A 293 5.45 -13.22 30.50
C THR A 293 5.52 -11.89 29.72
N THR A 294 4.36 -11.26 29.48
CA THR A 294 4.30 -9.96 28.79
C THR A 294 5.00 -8.86 29.60
N GLU A 295 4.83 -8.83 30.92
CA GLU A 295 5.48 -7.82 31.77
C GLU A 295 7.01 -7.98 31.73
N ALA A 296 7.51 -9.21 31.85
CA ALA A 296 8.94 -9.51 31.76
C ALA A 296 9.54 -9.09 30.40
N ALA A 297 8.84 -9.38 29.30
CA ALA A 297 9.28 -8.99 27.96
C ALA A 297 9.30 -7.46 27.78
N ILE A 298 8.21 -6.77 28.17
CA ILE A 298 8.11 -5.32 28.04
C ILE A 298 9.15 -4.60 28.90
N ASN A 299 9.38 -5.02 30.15
CA ASN A 299 10.40 -4.41 30.99
C ASN A 299 11.79 -4.54 30.38
N THR A 300 12.14 -5.73 29.87
CA THR A 300 13.41 -5.96 29.15
C THR A 300 13.56 -5.05 27.93
N MET A 301 12.49 -4.88 27.13
CA MET A 301 12.52 -4.00 25.95
C MET A 301 12.69 -2.52 26.33
N GLU A 302 12.05 -2.09 27.42
CA GLU A 302 12.14 -0.72 27.93
C GLU A 302 13.54 -0.42 28.48
N GLU A 303 14.12 -1.36 29.24
CA GLU A 303 15.52 -1.30 29.72
C GLU A 303 16.52 -1.25 28.55
N GLY A 304 16.25 -2.02 27.49
CA GLY A 304 17.00 -1.96 26.23
C GLY A 304 16.84 -0.64 25.47
N GLY A 305 15.94 0.26 25.90
CA GLY A 305 15.75 1.57 25.31
C GLY A 305 15.00 1.56 23.98
N VAL A 306 14.06 0.62 23.79
CA VAL A 306 13.29 0.47 22.54
C VAL A 306 12.67 1.79 22.06
N ARG A 307 12.15 2.61 22.98
CA ARG A 307 11.59 3.94 22.68
C ARG A 307 12.61 4.87 22.02
N ARG A 308 13.81 4.94 22.58
CA ARG A 308 14.90 5.78 22.10
C ARG A 308 15.33 5.38 20.69
N VAL A 309 15.43 4.07 20.43
CA VAL A 309 15.83 3.56 19.10
C VAL A 309 14.77 3.87 18.05
N ILE A 310 13.49 3.63 18.36
CA ILE A 310 12.38 3.95 17.44
C ILE A 310 12.34 5.46 17.17
N GLU A 311 12.43 6.30 18.20
CA GLU A 311 12.43 7.75 18.03
C GLU A 311 13.61 8.22 17.16
N ALA A 312 14.82 7.72 17.42
CA ALA A 312 15.99 8.06 16.62
C ALA A 312 15.83 7.64 15.15
N GLY A 313 15.30 6.44 14.88
CA GLY A 313 15.04 5.96 13.53
C GLY A 313 14.02 6.82 12.79
N VAL A 314 12.89 7.16 13.43
CA VAL A 314 11.86 8.03 12.85
C VAL A 314 12.42 9.43 12.57
N ARG A 315 13.19 10.02 13.50
CA ARG A 315 13.84 11.33 13.29
C ARG A 315 14.85 11.30 12.15
N ALA A 316 15.62 10.22 12.02
CA ALA A 316 16.55 10.05 10.91
C ALA A 316 15.82 9.98 9.55
N ALA A 317 14.68 9.29 9.49
CA ALA A 317 13.84 9.25 8.29
C ALA A 317 13.25 10.63 7.94
N ASP A 318 12.77 11.38 8.93
CA ASP A 318 12.27 12.76 8.75
C ASP A 318 13.37 13.71 8.22
N ALA A 319 14.57 13.66 8.83
CA ALA A 319 15.71 14.44 8.38
C ALA A 319 16.10 14.09 6.93
N ARG A 320 16.16 12.79 6.61
CA ARG A 320 16.47 12.35 5.24
C ARG A 320 15.40 12.75 4.23
N GLY A 321 14.13 12.75 4.63
CA GLY A 321 13.02 13.24 3.80
C GLY A 321 13.22 14.69 3.35
N LYS A 322 13.61 15.55 4.31
CA LYS A 322 13.90 16.97 4.05
C LYS A 322 15.09 17.14 3.10
N GLU A 323 16.17 16.39 3.32
CA GLU A 323 17.34 16.41 2.43
C GLU A 323 16.98 16.00 0.99
N LEU A 324 16.14 14.97 0.83
CA LEU A 324 15.68 14.52 -0.48
C LEU A 324 14.79 15.56 -1.15
N ALA A 325 13.93 16.24 -0.38
CA ALA A 325 13.13 17.35 -0.89
C ALA A 325 13.99 18.48 -1.44
N ASP A 326 15.06 18.85 -0.74
CA ASP A 326 15.99 19.86 -1.22
C ASP A 326 16.79 19.37 -2.43
N LEU A 327 17.17 18.09 -2.48
CA LEU A 327 17.92 17.52 -3.61
C LEU A 327 17.11 17.51 -4.90
N PHE A 328 15.86 17.05 -4.83
CA PHE A 328 15.02 16.93 -6.02
C PHE A 328 14.34 18.25 -6.43
N GLY A 329 14.15 19.18 -5.49
CA GLY A 329 13.56 20.50 -5.75
C GLY A 329 14.54 21.56 -6.26
N LYS A 330 15.85 21.35 -6.18
CA LYS A 330 16.88 22.34 -6.59
C LYS A 330 16.98 22.62 -8.08
N GLU A 331 16.29 21.84 -8.92
CA GLU A 331 16.35 21.94 -10.38
C GLU A 331 15.02 22.38 -11.02
#